data_AF-A0A831KAS6-F1
#
_entry.id   AF-A0A831KAS6-F1
#
_cell.length_a   1.000
_cell.length_b   1.000
_cell.length_c   1.000
_cell.angle_alpha   90.00
_cell.angle_beta   90.00
_cell.angle_gamma   90.00
#
_symmetry.space_group_name_H-M   'P 1'
#
loop_
_entity.id
_entity.type
_entity.pdbx_description
1 polymer ?
#
loop_
_entity_poly.entity_id
_entity_poly.type
_entity_poly.pdbx_seq_one_letter_code
_entity_poly.pdbx_strand_id
1 'polypeptide(L)' 'MWPRSPEDSGRFNGPIVTRIVPAGRFWPAEEYHRDYYRKNPIRYKYYRWGSGRDKYLKRIWGDNAETVK' A
#
# COMPACT_ATOMS: atom_id res chain seq x y z
N MET A 1 15.10 -3.15 -19.65
CA MET A 1 13.87 -2.37 -19.89
C MET A 1 13.09 -2.39 -18.57
N TRP A 2 12.98 -1.25 -17.88
CA TRP A 2 12.14 -1.15 -16.68
C TRP A 2 10.70 -1.49 -17.06
N PRO A 3 9.94 -2.28 -16.28
CA PRO A 3 8.55 -2.57 -16.59
C PRO A 3 7.76 -1.26 -16.71
N ARG A 4 6.73 -1.24 -17.58
CA ARG A 4 5.91 -0.06 -17.87
C ARG A 4 5.54 0.70 -16.60
N SER A 5 5.65 2.03 -16.64
CA SER A 5 5.40 2.83 -15.45
C SER A 5 3.90 2.78 -15.09
N PRO A 6 3.52 2.93 -13.80
CA PRO A 6 2.11 2.86 -13.37
C PRO A 6 1.16 3.81 -14.12
N GLU A 7 1.69 4.90 -14.66
CA GLU A 7 1.01 5.89 -15.48
C GLU A 7 0.44 5.27 -16.76
N ASP A 8 1.16 4.34 -17.40
CA ASP A 8 0.77 3.69 -18.65
C ASP A 8 -0.26 2.58 -18.45
N SER A 9 -0.62 2.27 -17.19
CA SER A 9 -1.47 1.14 -16.88
C SER A 9 -2.96 1.38 -17.13
N GLY A 10 -3.39 2.64 -17.28
CA GLY A 10 -4.80 3.02 -17.38
C GLY A 10 -5.65 2.74 -16.13
N ARG A 11 -5.02 2.30 -15.03
CA ARG A 11 -5.71 1.88 -13.79
C ARG A 11 -6.14 3.05 -12.90
N PHE A 12 -5.57 4.23 -13.11
CA PHE A 12 -5.81 5.40 -12.29
C PHE A 12 -6.39 6.53 -13.13
N ASN A 13 -7.45 7.16 -12.63
CA ASN A 13 -8.14 8.25 -13.31
C ASN A 13 -7.45 9.61 -13.11
N GLY A 14 -6.38 9.66 -12.33
CA GLY A 14 -5.64 10.89 -12.01
C GLY A 14 -4.13 10.66 -12.11
N PRO A 15 -3.35 11.75 -12.16
CA PRO A 15 -1.91 11.68 -12.29
C PRO A 15 -1.28 10.98 -11.07
N ILE A 16 -0.21 10.23 -11.31
CA ILE A 16 0.63 9.71 -10.23
C ILE A 16 1.48 10.87 -9.69
N VAL A 17 1.27 11.22 -8.42
CA VAL A 17 1.97 12.33 -7.75
C VAL A 17 3.16 11.87 -6.90
N THR A 18 3.46 10.56 -6.91
CA THR A 18 4.55 9.97 -6.13
C THR A 18 5.89 10.44 -6.66
N ARG A 19 6.70 11.06 -5.79
CA ARG A 19 8.04 11.54 -6.15
C ARG A 19 9.04 10.38 -6.21
N ILE A 20 9.89 10.39 -7.24
CA ILE A 20 11.07 9.54 -7.33
C ILE A 20 12.27 10.38 -6.91
N VAL A 21 12.86 10.08 -5.76
CA VAL A 21 13.99 10.83 -5.19
C VAL A 21 15.06 9.87 -4.68
N PRO A 22 16.34 10.29 -4.63
CA PRO A 22 17.40 9.50 -4.00
C PRO A 22 17.06 9.17 -2.54
N ALA A 23 17.45 7.98 -2.08
CA ALA A 23 17.29 7.60 -0.68
C ALA A 23 18.14 8.52 0.22
N GLY A 24 17.52 9.06 1.26
CA GLY A 24 18.19 9.89 2.27
C GLY A 24 18.44 9.15 3.57
N ARG A 25 18.80 9.90 4.61
CA ARG A 25 18.90 9.37 5.97
C ARG A 25 17.53 8.83 6.43
N PHE A 26 17.51 7.60 6.94
CA PHE A 26 16.32 6.97 7.52
C PHE A 26 16.43 6.95 9.05
N TRP A 27 15.39 7.45 9.73
CA TRP A 27 15.28 7.41 11.18
C TRP A 27 14.30 6.31 11.58
N PRO A 28 14.73 5.30 12.35
CA PRO A 28 13.82 4.23 12.77
C PRO A 28 12.66 4.79 13.59
N ALA A 29 11.44 4.38 13.26
CA ALA A 29 10.26 4.65 14.09
C ALA A 29 10.40 3.97 15.46
N GLU A 30 9.70 4.49 16.47
CA GLU A 30 9.70 3.95 17.82
C GLU A 30 9.23 2.49 17.88
N GLU A 31 9.60 1.78 18.96
CA GLU A 31 9.33 0.35 19.11
C GLU A 31 7.83 -0.01 19.05
N TYR A 32 6.97 0.88 19.54
CA TYR A 32 5.52 0.65 19.53
C TYR A 32 4.92 0.70 18.10
N HIS A 33 5.56 1.41 17.17
CA HIS A 33 5.15 1.46 15.77
C HIS A 33 5.64 0.25 14.97
N ARG A 34 6.77 -0.34 15.37
CA ARG A 34 7.33 -1.53 14.73
C ARG A 34 6.42 -2.74 14.93
N ASP A 35 6.13 -3.44 13.84
CA ASP A 35 5.26 -4.62 13.81
C ASP A 35 3.85 -4.42 14.39
N TYR A 36 3.32 -3.19 14.33
CA TYR A 36 2.03 -2.86 14.95
C TYR A 36 0.90 -3.82 14.54
N TYR A 37 0.82 -4.19 13.26
CA TYR A 37 -0.22 -5.10 12.77
C TYR A 37 -0.11 -6.52 13.34
N ARG A 38 1.10 -6.96 13.72
CA ARG A 38 1.37 -8.25 14.36
C ARG A 38 1.12 -8.16 15.87
N LYS A 39 1.59 -7.08 16.51
CA LYS A 39 1.45 -6.85 17.96
C LYS A 39 0.01 -6.54 18.38
N ASN A 40 -0.78 -5.92 17.51
CA ASN A 40 -2.17 -5.51 17.77
C ASN A 40 -3.14 -6.04 16.69
N PRO A 41 -3.23 -7.37 16.50
CA PRO A 41 -3.91 -7.95 15.33
C PRO A 41 -5.41 -7.66 15.31
N ILE A 42 -6.07 -7.61 16.47
CA ILE A 42 -7.52 -7.33 16.55
C ILE A 42 -7.80 -5.88 16.14
N ARG A 43 -7.09 -4.91 16.75
CA ARG A 43 -7.26 -3.48 16.44
C ARG A 43 -6.94 -3.19 14.99
N TYR A 44 -5.86 -3.78 14.47
CA TYR A 44 -5.48 -3.62 13.07
C TYR A 44 -6.52 -4.21 12.11
N LYS A 45 -7.05 -5.41 12.38
CA LYS A 45 -8.10 -6.03 11.56
C LYS A 45 -9.37 -5.18 11.53
N TYR A 46 -9.81 -4.67 12.67
CA TYR A 46 -10.97 -3.78 12.75
C TYR A 46 -10.77 -2.51 11.92
N TYR A 47 -9.62 -1.83 12.08
CA TYR A 47 -9.25 -0.68 11.27
C TYR A 47 -9.22 -0.99 9.77
N ARG A 48 -8.54 -2.08 9.38
CA ARG A 48 -8.42 -2.48 7.96
C ARG A 48 -9.78 -2.72 7.34
N TRP A 49 -10.65 -3.46 8.03
CA TRP A 49 -12.01 -3.74 7.58
C TRP A 49 -12.80 -2.44 7.34
N GLY A 50 -12.71 -1.48 8.27
CA GLY A 50 -13.37 -0.17 8.15
C GLY A 50 -12.74 0.79 7.13
N SER A 51 -11.48 0.59 6.74
CA SER A 51 -10.73 1.53 5.88
C SER A 51 -11.19 1.59 4.43
N GLY A 52 -11.98 0.61 3.95
CA GLY A 52 -12.34 0.48 2.54
C GLY A 52 -11.19 0.02 1.62
N ARG A 53 -10.00 -0.22 2.16
CA ARG A 53 -8.80 -0.63 1.41
C ARG A 53 -9.03 -1.87 0.56
N ASP A 54 -9.64 -2.91 1.13
CA ASP A 54 -9.82 -4.18 0.41
C ASP A 54 -10.80 -4.02 -0.77
N LYS A 55 -11.84 -3.19 -0.62
CA LYS A 55 -12.76 -2.84 -1.72
C LYS A 55 -12.04 -2.05 -2.83
N TYR A 56 -11.19 -1.10 -2.45
CA TYR A 56 -10.41 -0.31 -3.39
C TYR A 56 -9.44 -1.20 -4.18
N LEU A 57 -8.67 -2.06 -3.49
CA LEU A 57 -7.73 -2.98 -4.12
C LEU A 57 -8.43 -3.93 -5.10
N LYS A 58 -9.56 -4.52 -4.70
CA LYS A 58 -10.36 -5.37 -5.59
C LYS A 58 -10.86 -4.63 -6.83
N ARG A 59 -11.29 -3.37 -6.68
CA ARG A 59 -11.77 -2.54 -7.81
C ARG A 59 -10.68 -2.33 -8.85
N ILE A 60 -9.44 -2.07 -8.43
CA ILE A 60 -8.40 -1.70 -9.38
C ILE A 60 -7.62 -2.93 -9.87
N TRP A 61 -7.30 -3.90 -9.01
CA TRP A 61 -6.46 -5.06 -9.36
C TRP A 61 -7.27 -6.34 -9.68
N GLY A 62 -8.56 -6.38 -9.38
CA GLY A 62 -9.39 -7.57 -9.59
C GLY A 62 -8.86 -8.78 -8.82
N ASP A 63 -8.75 -9.92 -9.50
CA ASP A 63 -8.27 -11.18 -8.94
C ASP A 63 -6.78 -11.15 -8.55
N ASN A 64 -6.01 -10.18 -9.07
CA ASN A 64 -4.62 -9.95 -8.67
C ASN A 64 -4.49 -9.19 -7.33
N ALA A 65 -5.60 -8.85 -6.66
CA ALA A 65 -5.55 -8.16 -5.38
C ALA A 65 -5.06 -9.05 -4.22
N GLU A 66 -5.17 -10.38 -4.34
CA GLU A 66 -4.84 -11.32 -3.26
C GLU A 66 -3.47 -12.01 -3.40
N THR A 67 -2.80 -11.87 -4.53
CA THR A 67 -1.54 -12.56 -4.83
C THR A 67 -0.32 -11.99 -4.10
N VAL A 68 -0.47 -10.91 -3.34
CA VAL A 68 0.57 -10.37 -2.45
C VAL A 68 0.31 -10.86 -1.03
N LYS A 69 0.68 -12.11 -0.75
CA LYS A 69 0.75 -12.67 0.61
C LYS A 69 2.16 -12.57 1.17
#